data_AF-A0A9E2GBH0-F1
#
_entry.id   AF-A0A9E2GBH0-F1
#
_cell.length_a   1.000
_cell.length_b   1.000
_cell.length_c   1.000
_cell.angle_alpha   90.00
_cell.angle_beta   90.00
_cell.angle_gamma   90.00
#
_symmetry.space_group_name_H-M   'P 1'
#
loop_
_entity.id
_entity.type
_entity.pdbx_description
1 polymer ?
#
loop_
_entity_poly.entity_id
_entity_poly.type
_entity_poly.pdbx_seq_one_letter_code
_entity_poly.pdbx_strand_id
1 'polypeptide(L)'
;MNIPLFVAMIVCFLLVLWLIKYLLDKRKIYYVPSASILGLGFLLLGYTQVSASQGSWDDLGYVILGLMLIFLSIITALIVFTFRFFKYPKNDIKDR
;
A
#
# COMPACT_ATOMS: atom_id res chain seq x y z
N MET A 1 10.91 5.91 21.19
CA MET A 1 9.94 6.40 20.18
C MET A 1 10.62 7.38 19.25
N ASN A 2 10.77 7.03 17.96
CA ASN A 2 11.26 7.97 16.95
C ASN A 2 10.09 8.75 16.35
N ILE A 3 9.71 9.85 17.01
CA ILE A 3 8.52 10.66 16.68
C ILE A 3 8.51 11.09 15.20
N PRO A 4 9.63 11.58 14.60
CA PRO A 4 9.68 11.89 13.18
C PRO A 4 9.28 10.73 12.26
N LEU A 5 9.77 9.52 12.55
CA LEU A 5 9.52 8.35 11.71
C LEU A 5 8.07 7.86 11.82
N PHE A 6 7.51 7.89 13.04
CA PHE A 6 6.09 7.58 13.25
C PHE A 6 5.18 8.53 12.47
N VAL A 7 5.43 9.85 12.57
CA VAL A 7 4.65 10.87 11.84
C VAL A 7 4.75 10.64 10.34
N ALA A 8 5.94 10.31 9.82
CA ALA A 8 6.12 9.99 8.41
C ALA A 8 5.25 8.78 7.97
N MET A 9 5.18 7.71 8.78
CA MET A 9 4.35 6.54 8.46
C MET A 9 2.85 6.87 8.46
N ILE A 10 2.38 7.71 9.38
CA ILE A 10 0.99 8.17 9.41
C ILE A 10 0.67 9.04 8.19
N VAL A 11 1.56 9.96 7.82
CA VAL A 11 1.39 10.77 6.60
C VAL A 11 1.32 9.88 5.36
N CYS A 12 2.21 8.89 5.24
CA CYS A 12 2.17 7.90 4.16
C CYS A 12 0.84 7.13 4.14
N PHE A 13 0.32 6.71 5.29
CA PHE A 13 -0.97 6.04 5.39
C PHE A 13 -2.13 6.94 4.92
N LEU A 14 -2.15 8.21 5.31
CA LEU A 14 -3.15 9.17 4.84
C LEU A 14 -3.08 9.39 3.33
N LEU A 15 -1.87 9.45 2.76
CA LEU A 15 -1.67 9.52 1.30
C LEU A 15 -2.22 8.27 0.60
N VAL A 16 -2.08 7.08 1.20
CA VAL A 16 -2.68 5.85 0.68
C VAL A 16 -4.21 5.91 0.70
N LEU A 17 -4.82 6.41 1.78
CA LEU A 17 -6.28 6.59 1.82
C LEU A 17 -6.76 7.56 0.74
N TRP A 18 -6.00 8.63 0.50
CA TRP A 18 -6.30 9.58 -0.57
C TRP A 18 -6.15 8.94 -1.96
N LEU A 19 -5.12 8.11 -2.16
CA LEU A 19 -4.94 7.31 -3.38
C LEU A 19 -6.13 6.36 -3.59
N ILE A 20 -6.59 5.66 -2.56
CA ILE A 20 -7.75 4.77 -2.65
C ILE A 20 -8.99 5.56 -3.08
N LYS A 21 -9.26 6.70 -2.44
CA LYS A 21 -10.36 7.59 -2.83
C LYS A 21 -10.25 7.99 -4.31
N TYR A 22 -9.08 8.45 -4.75
CA TYR A 22 -8.83 8.81 -6.14
C TYR A 22 -9.06 7.64 -7.11
N LEU A 23 -8.64 6.43 -6.75
CA LEU A 23 -8.86 5.22 -7.56
C LEU A 23 -10.36 4.89 -7.67
N LEU A 24 -11.13 5.05 -6.60
CA LEU A 24 -12.58 4.86 -6.61
C LEU A 24 -13.27 5.91 -7.50
N ASP A 25 -12.91 7.19 -7.35
CA ASP A 25 -13.47 8.29 -8.14
C ASP A 25 -13.21 8.10 -9.65
N LYS A 26 -12.03 7.55 -10.02
CA LYS A 26 -11.68 7.23 -11.40
C LYS A 26 -12.17 5.85 -11.87
N ARG A 27 -13.00 5.15 -11.08
CA ARG A 27 -13.48 3.78 -11.35
C ARG A 27 -12.35 2.78 -11.62
N LYS A 28 -11.16 3.03 -11.07
CA LYS A 28 -9.97 2.16 -11.16
C LYS A 28 -9.92 1.16 -9.99
N ILE A 29 -11.06 0.51 -9.72
CA ILE A 29 -11.30 -0.33 -8.53
C ILE A 29 -10.29 -1.48 -8.43
N TYR A 30 -9.79 -1.96 -9.57
CA TYR A 30 -8.81 -3.04 -9.66
C TYR A 30 -7.44 -2.73 -9.03
N TYR A 31 -7.08 -1.45 -8.79
CA TYR A 31 -5.88 -1.08 -8.03
C TYR A 31 -6.13 -0.86 -6.53
N VAL A 32 -7.39 -0.90 -6.09
CA VAL A 32 -7.73 -0.71 -4.67
C VAL A 32 -7.10 -1.78 -3.78
N PRO A 33 -7.11 -3.09 -4.13
CA PRO A 33 -6.46 -4.11 -3.31
C PRO A 33 -4.96 -3.86 -3.10
N SER A 34 -4.21 -3.48 -4.15
CA SER A 34 -2.78 -3.17 -4.02
C SER A 34 -2.55 -1.94 -3.14
N ALA A 35 -3.37 -0.90 -3.27
CA ALA A 35 -3.28 0.29 -2.42
C ALA A 35 -3.61 -0.04 -0.95
N SER A 36 -4.61 -0.88 -0.68
CA SER A 36 -4.95 -1.32 0.69
C SER A 36 -3.81 -2.11 1.34
N ILE A 37 -3.16 -3.01 0.60
CA ILE A 37 -1.99 -3.75 1.09
C ILE A 37 -0.84 -2.78 1.44
N LEU A 38 -0.61 -1.76 0.62
CA LEU A 38 0.39 -0.72 0.89
C LEU A 38 0.09 0.02 2.20
N GLY A 39 -1.18 0.39 2.40
CA GLY A 39 -1.65 1.06 3.62
C GLY A 39 -1.45 0.22 4.88
N LEU A 40 -1.75 -1.09 4.80
CA LEU A 40 -1.47 -2.03 5.90
C LEU A 40 0.03 -2.09 6.22
N GLY A 41 0.89 -2.09 5.20
CA GLY A 41 2.34 -2.03 5.38
C GLY A 41 2.78 -0.80 6.19
N PHE A 42 2.29 0.39 5.84
CA PHE A 42 2.60 1.62 6.58
C PHE A 42 2.04 1.62 8.01
N LEU A 43 0.86 1.04 8.25
CA LEU A 43 0.31 0.92 9.60
C LEU A 43 1.18 0.00 10.47
N LEU A 44 1.63 -1.14 9.95
CA LEU A 44 2.53 -2.05 10.64
C LEU A 44 3.88 -1.39 10.96
N LEU A 45 4.47 -0.68 9.99
CA LEU A 45 5.70 0.09 10.21
C LEU A 45 5.50 1.28 11.16
N GLY A 46 4.30 1.86 11.22
CA GLY A 46 3.96 2.87 12.22
C GLY A 46 3.83 2.26 13.62
N TYR A 47 3.21 1.08 13.73
CA TYR A 47 2.99 0.37 14.98
C TYR A 47 4.32 0.04 15.69
N THR A 48 5.34 -0.37 14.95
CA THR A 48 6.69 -0.64 15.50
C THR A 48 7.33 0.60 16.14
N GLN A 49 6.93 1.80 15.73
CA GLN A 49 7.43 3.04 16.33
C GLN A 49 6.80 3.40 17.68
N VAL A 50 5.67 2.78 18.02
CA VAL A 50 4.90 3.04 19.24
C VAL A 50 4.85 1.83 20.18
N SER A 51 5.33 0.66 19.72
CA SER A 51 5.41 -0.56 20.53
C SER A 51 6.25 -0.34 21.79
N ALA A 52 5.77 -0.86 22.92
CA ALA A 52 6.42 -0.76 24.23
C ALA A 52 7.77 -1.50 24.29
N SER A 53 8.02 -2.43 23.37
CA SER A 53 9.23 -3.25 23.27
C SER A 53 10.05 -2.93 22.02
N GLN A 54 10.35 -1.64 21.80
CA GLN A 54 11.19 -1.20 20.68
C GLN A 54 12.53 -1.95 20.65
N GLY A 55 12.83 -2.57 19.51
CA GLY A 55 14.04 -3.39 19.34
C GLY A 55 13.93 -4.84 19.85
N SER A 56 12.74 -5.30 20.24
CA SER A 56 12.50 -6.73 20.51
C SER A 56 12.39 -7.56 19.23
N TRP A 57 12.49 -8.88 19.37
CA TRP A 57 12.31 -9.81 18.24
C TRP A 57 10.92 -9.71 17.60
N ASP A 58 9.89 -9.39 18.38
CA ASP A 58 8.53 -9.19 17.87
C ASP A 58 8.46 -7.93 16.99
N ASP A 59 9.13 -6.86 17.41
CA ASP A 59 9.24 -5.60 16.66
C ASP A 59 9.90 -5.83 15.29
N LEU A 60 10.99 -6.61 15.26
CA LEU A 60 11.65 -7.04 14.02
C LEU A 60 10.70 -7.83 13.12
N GLY A 61 9.89 -8.72 13.69
CA GLY A 61 8.88 -9.48 12.95
C GLY A 61 7.86 -8.58 12.24
N TYR A 62 7.34 -7.56 12.94
CA TYR A 62 6.41 -6.59 12.34
C TYR A 62 7.06 -5.71 11.27
N VAL A 63 8.34 -5.33 11.43
CA VAL A 63 9.08 -4.60 10.39
C VAL A 63 9.22 -5.45 9.13
N ILE A 64 9.61 -6.72 9.26
CA ILE A 64 9.74 -7.65 8.13
C ILE A 64 8.38 -7.83 7.45
N LEU A 65 7.32 -8.07 8.23
CA LEU A 65 5.96 -8.21 7.71
C LEU A 65 5.51 -6.96 6.94
N GLY A 66 5.74 -5.77 7.52
CA GLY A 66 5.40 -4.49 6.90
C GLY A 66 6.12 -4.28 5.56
N LEU A 67 7.42 -4.57 5.51
CA LEU A 67 8.21 -4.52 4.28
C LEU A 67 7.72 -5.53 3.24
N MET A 68 7.43 -6.78 3.64
CA MET A 68 6.88 -7.80 2.75
C MET A 68 5.55 -7.36 2.12
N LEU A 69 4.68 -6.71 2.90
CA LEU A 69 3.41 -6.18 2.37
C LEU A 69 3.65 -5.06 1.36
N ILE A 70 4.62 -4.17 1.58
CA ILE A 70 4.98 -3.13 0.61
C ILE A 70 5.42 -3.77 -0.71
N PHE A 71 6.31 -4.76 -0.67
CA PHE A 71 6.72 -5.49 -1.89
C PHE A 71 5.55 -6.22 -2.55
N LEU A 72 4.69 -6.87 -1.76
CA LEU A 72 3.51 -7.56 -2.26
C LEU A 72 2.52 -6.60 -2.94
N SER A 73 2.38 -5.37 -2.42
CA SER A 73 1.57 -4.32 -3.04
C SER A 73 2.11 -3.96 -4.43
N ILE A 74 3.43 -3.77 -4.55
CA ILE A 74 4.09 -3.45 -5.83
C ILE A 74 3.88 -4.58 -6.83
N ILE A 75 4.12 -5.83 -6.41
CA ILE A 75 3.94 -7.02 -7.26
C ILE A 75 2.48 -7.11 -7.72
N THR A 76 1.53 -6.93 -6.80
CA THR A 76 0.10 -6.97 -7.11
C THR A 76 -0.28 -5.88 -8.12
N ALA A 77 0.22 -4.65 -7.93
CA ALA A 77 -0.01 -3.55 -8.87
C ALA A 77 0.57 -3.85 -10.26
N LEU A 78 1.77 -4.45 -10.34
CA LEU A 78 2.40 -4.87 -11.59
C LEU A 78 1.63 -5.97 -12.30
N ILE A 79 1.13 -6.98 -11.57
CA ILE A 79 0.29 -8.04 -12.12
C ILE A 79 -0.98 -7.44 -12.72
N VAL A 80 -1.66 -6.58 -11.97
CA VAL A 80 -2.88 -5.91 -12.44
C VAL A 80 -2.60 -5.03 -13.66
N PHE A 81 -1.49 -4.29 -13.66
CA PHE A 81 -1.08 -3.47 -14.79
C PHE A 81 -0.81 -4.31 -16.04
N THR A 82 -0.01 -5.37 -15.90
CA THR A 82 0.35 -6.31 -16.97
C THR A 82 -0.91 -6.95 -17.56
N PHE A 83 -1.75 -7.53 -16.70
CA PHE A 83 -2.98 -8.18 -17.13
C PHE A 83 -3.90 -7.23 -17.91
N ARG A 84 -3.99 -5.97 -17.47
CA ARG A 84 -4.81 -4.98 -18.14
C ARG A 84 -4.22 -4.52 -19.47
N PHE A 85 -2.91 -4.35 -19.54
CA PHE A 85 -2.21 -3.98 -20.77
C PHE A 85 -2.37 -5.03 -21.86
N PHE A 86 -2.25 -6.31 -21.51
CA PHE A 86 -2.37 -7.42 -22.46
C PHE A 86 -3.82 -7.81 -22.79
N LYS A 87 -4.74 -7.78 -21.81
CA LYS A 87 -6.13 -8.21 -22.02
C LYS A 87 -7.04 -7.13 -22.61
N TYR A 88 -6.74 -5.85 -22.37
CA TYR A 88 -7.54 -4.73 -22.87
C TYR A 88 -6.66 -3.69 -23.60
N PRO A 89 -6.03 -4.06 -24.73
CA PRO A 89 -5.18 -3.15 -25.48
C PRO A 89 -6.05 -2.06 -26.16
N LYS A 90 -6.30 -0.94 -25.45
CA LYS A 90 -6.75 0.40 -25.87
C LYS A 90 -7.88 0.57 -26.93
N ASN A 91 -8.39 -0.48 -27.57
CA ASN A 91 -9.30 -0.40 -28.71
C ASN A 91 -10.79 -0.39 -28.32
N ASP A 92 -11.12 -0.53 -27.04
CA ASP A 92 -12.51 -0.45 -26.53
C ASP A 92 -12.88 0.92 -25.93
N ILE A 93 -12.10 1.98 -26.18
CA ILE A 93 -12.38 3.34 -25.68
C ILE A 93 -12.97 4.24 -26.79
N LYS A 94 -13.77 3.67 -27.70
CA LYS A 94 -14.58 4.49 -28.62
C LYS A 94 -16.05 4.61 -28.26
N ASP A 95 -16.61 3.71 -27.46
CA ASP A 95 -18.05 3.78 -27.16
C ASP A 95 -18.32 3.41 -25.70
N ARG A 96 -18.23 4.38 -24.79
CA ARG A 96 -18.93 4.43 -23.48
C ARG A 96 -18.73 5.75 -22.75
#